data_AF-A0A8T6CEG3-F1
#
_entry.id   AF-A0A8T6CEG3-F1
#
_cell.length_a   1.000
_cell.length_b   1.000
_cell.length_c   1.000
_cell.angle_alpha   90.00
_cell.angle_beta   90.00
_cell.angle_gamma   90.00
#
_symmetry.space_group_name_H-M   'P 1'
#
loop_
_entity.id
_entity.type
_entity.pdbx_description
1 polymer ?
#
loop_
_entity_poly.entity_id
_entity_poly.type
_entity_poly.pdbx_seq_one_letter_code
_entity_poly.pdbx_strand_id
1 'polypeptide(L)'
;MRYLLSFISIMTLAVCLLTSQASAVSADEMRSQADTDSLRQLEEAIERAPKDGNLWVRLGYAYFSAGDLKQAEKAFRNGMRYANSAASYNGMGLVFMYSKTHHKYNALQYFRRALGIDPTCIEAQINMAQLYIDLKNDSAEKALMKVIAMDSTYTPAYLQLGRWHDKMGLNPEKAAYYYDRYLALVSDDAEGNKLSAEFYLRIGNYAKVAETLQGFVTRHPTEVKVFPVLAYAYMKLGKVVPAERYFEQYLDSLDPNARALYEDIRFVASRDELAAFNATPIDEREGFLRRFWNLHDPDITTAENERRIEHYWRVWYALHHFSEGQSPWDRRGEVYIRFGEPDYRSRSDELNFEQSMAVQRIKKRLALSIYGTKVHPKEFLKSGSPRSNPYDLAEPLIAPLGATYVGPV
;
A
#
# COMPACT_ATOMS: atom_id res chain seq x y z
N MET A 1 -22.23 -50.76 18.30
CA MET A 1 -22.71 -49.36 18.15
C MET A 1 -21.92 -48.43 19.08
N ARG A 2 -20.62 -48.32 18.79
CA ARG A 2 -19.57 -47.45 19.33
C ARG A 2 -18.53 -47.44 18.20
N TYR A 3 -17.99 -46.27 17.84
CA TYR A 3 -17.12 -45.94 16.68
C TYR A 3 -17.81 -45.07 15.62
N LEU A 4 -18.15 -43.81 15.97
CA LEU A 4 -18.46 -42.76 14.99
C LEU A 4 -18.35 -41.32 15.52
N LEU A 5 -17.62 -41.07 16.62
CA LEU A 5 -17.54 -39.73 17.25
C LEU A 5 -16.13 -39.28 17.67
N SER A 6 -15.06 -39.66 16.94
CA SER A 6 -13.70 -39.15 17.24
C SER A 6 -12.98 -38.45 16.09
N PHE A 7 -13.69 -38.00 15.04
CA PHE A 7 -13.04 -37.40 13.86
C PHE A 7 -13.29 -35.89 13.64
N ILE A 8 -14.00 -35.21 14.55
CA ILE A 8 -14.31 -33.77 14.40
C ILE A 8 -13.57 -32.88 15.41
N SER A 9 -12.78 -33.43 16.33
CA SER A 9 -12.23 -32.65 17.45
C SER A 9 -10.76 -32.22 17.34
N ILE A 10 -10.09 -32.38 16.18
CA ILE A 10 -8.66 -32.02 16.01
C ILE A 10 -8.46 -30.79 15.11
N MET A 11 -9.48 -30.35 14.36
CA MET A 11 -9.38 -29.15 13.50
C MET A 11 -9.86 -27.85 14.15
N THR A 12 -10.45 -27.90 15.35
CA THR A 12 -11.00 -26.73 16.05
C THR A 12 -10.20 -26.28 17.28
N LEU A 13 -9.07 -26.93 17.61
CA LEU A 13 -8.28 -26.60 18.80
C LEU A 13 -7.02 -25.75 18.54
N ALA A 14 -6.78 -25.29 17.31
CA ALA A 14 -5.58 -24.51 16.97
C ALA A 14 -5.81 -22.98 16.90
N VAL A 15 -7.01 -22.47 17.22
CA VAL A 15 -7.34 -21.03 17.04
C VAL A 15 -7.61 -20.27 18.35
N CYS A 16 -7.61 -20.91 19.53
CA CYS A 16 -8.09 -20.22 20.74
C CYS A 16 -7.21 -20.26 22.00
N LEU A 17 -5.94 -20.64 21.92
CA LEU A 17 -5.03 -20.49 23.05
C LEU A 17 -3.67 -20.04 22.55
N LEU A 18 -3.42 -18.73 22.56
CA LEU A 18 -2.09 -18.11 22.71
C LEU A 18 -2.29 -16.59 22.90
N THR A 19 -2.84 -16.22 24.06
CA THR A 19 -2.60 -14.89 24.63
C THR A 19 -1.79 -15.06 25.91
N SER A 20 -0.70 -14.28 25.97
CA SER A 20 0.20 -14.03 27.10
C SER A 20 1.40 -14.96 27.27
N GLN A 21 2.57 -14.34 27.05
CA GLN A 21 3.91 -14.72 27.51
C GLN A 21 4.56 -15.96 26.87
N ALA A 22 5.08 -15.77 25.66
CA ALA A 22 6.37 -16.34 25.27
C ALA A 22 6.98 -15.45 24.18
N SER A 23 8.18 -14.96 24.45
CA SER A 23 9.08 -14.23 23.55
C SER A 23 9.19 -14.89 22.17
N ALA A 24 9.52 -14.07 21.16
CA ALA A 24 9.67 -14.29 19.71
C ALA A 24 10.61 -15.43 19.24
N VAL A 25 10.63 -16.56 19.93
CA VAL A 25 11.29 -17.83 19.58
C VAL A 25 10.20 -18.90 19.72
N SER A 26 9.53 -19.25 18.62
CA SER A 26 8.76 -20.52 18.44
C SER A 26 7.80 -20.54 17.25
N ALA A 27 7.43 -19.43 16.59
CA ALA A 27 6.52 -19.53 15.44
C ALA A 27 7.21 -20.08 14.17
N ASP A 28 8.36 -19.53 13.78
CA ASP A 28 9.13 -20.01 12.62
C ASP A 28 9.85 -21.33 12.90
N GLU A 29 10.28 -21.58 14.14
CA GLU A 29 10.86 -22.87 14.54
C GLU A 29 9.81 -23.98 14.64
N MET A 30 8.60 -23.72 15.19
CA MET A 30 7.53 -24.72 15.19
C MET A 30 6.91 -24.91 13.80
N ARG A 31 6.91 -23.88 12.92
CA ARG A 31 6.50 -24.01 11.52
C ARG A 31 7.54 -24.79 10.71
N SER A 32 8.83 -24.49 10.86
CA SER A 32 9.95 -25.25 10.28
C SER A 32 10.01 -26.71 10.77
N GLN A 33 9.79 -26.94 12.06
CA GLN A 33 9.80 -28.28 12.65
C GLN A 33 8.55 -29.08 12.27
N ALA A 34 7.36 -28.46 12.26
CA ALA A 34 6.13 -29.12 11.82
C ALA A 34 6.16 -29.40 10.31
N ASP A 35 6.73 -28.50 9.50
CA ASP A 35 6.89 -28.70 8.06
C ASP A 35 7.91 -29.82 7.78
N THR A 36 9.01 -29.90 8.52
CA THR A 36 10.01 -30.98 8.37
C THR A 36 9.52 -32.34 8.88
N ASP A 37 8.82 -32.39 10.01
CA ASP A 37 8.20 -33.62 10.52
C ASP A 37 7.09 -34.10 9.57
N SER A 38 6.35 -33.19 8.94
CA SER A 38 5.35 -33.54 7.92
C SER A 38 5.99 -34.06 6.62
N LEU A 39 7.12 -33.49 6.21
CA LEU A 39 7.89 -33.94 5.04
C LEU A 39 8.41 -35.36 5.25
N ARG A 40 9.04 -35.62 6.39
CA ARG A 40 9.57 -36.95 6.71
C ARG A 40 8.47 -38.01 6.74
N GLN A 41 7.33 -37.71 7.34
CA GLN A 41 6.18 -38.62 7.37
C GLN A 41 5.64 -38.91 5.95
N LEU A 42 5.62 -37.90 5.08
CA LEU A 42 5.22 -38.08 3.68
C LEU A 42 6.24 -38.91 2.90
N GLU A 43 7.54 -38.71 3.12
CA GLU A 43 8.61 -39.54 2.53
C GLU A 43 8.47 -41.01 2.94
N GLU A 44 8.33 -41.30 4.23
CA GLU A 44 8.12 -42.66 4.75
C GLU A 44 6.82 -43.29 4.21
N ALA A 45 5.75 -42.51 4.07
CA ALA A 45 4.49 -42.98 3.50
C ALA A 45 4.64 -43.35 2.02
N ILE A 46 5.46 -42.61 1.27
CA ILE A 46 5.74 -42.87 -0.14
C ILE A 46 6.64 -44.10 -0.31
N GLU A 47 7.57 -44.36 0.61
CA GLU A 47 8.34 -45.61 0.59
C GLU A 47 7.44 -46.85 0.72
N ARG A 48 6.39 -46.76 1.55
CA ARG A 48 5.39 -47.83 1.72
C ARG A 48 4.43 -47.93 0.54
N ALA A 49 4.12 -46.81 -0.11
CA ALA A 49 3.16 -46.74 -1.22
C ALA A 49 3.68 -45.90 -2.40
N PRO A 50 4.73 -46.35 -3.12
CA PRO A 50 5.45 -45.52 -4.11
C PRO A 50 4.65 -45.19 -5.37
N LYS A 51 3.49 -45.82 -5.57
CA LYS A 51 2.56 -45.57 -6.68
C LYS A 51 1.31 -44.81 -6.25
N ASP A 52 1.21 -44.36 -5.00
CA ASP A 52 0.13 -43.49 -4.58
C ASP A 52 0.40 -42.05 -5.07
N GLY A 53 -0.26 -41.67 -6.16
CA GLY A 53 -0.08 -40.35 -6.74
C GLY A 53 -0.54 -39.20 -5.85
N ASN A 54 -1.49 -39.41 -4.92
CA ASN A 54 -1.95 -38.36 -4.01
C ASN A 54 -0.90 -38.06 -2.94
N LEU A 55 -0.19 -39.08 -2.45
CA LEU A 55 0.96 -38.87 -1.56
C LEU A 55 2.07 -38.08 -2.26
N TRP A 56 2.37 -38.41 -3.53
CA TRP A 56 3.32 -37.62 -4.32
C TRP A 56 2.92 -36.16 -4.49
N VAL A 57 1.63 -35.87 -4.69
CA VAL A 57 1.12 -34.50 -4.76
C VAL A 57 1.30 -33.76 -3.43
N ARG A 58 0.95 -34.40 -2.31
CA ARG A 58 1.13 -33.82 -0.96
C ARG A 58 2.61 -33.53 -0.68
N LEU A 59 3.50 -34.47 -1.00
CA LEU A 59 4.94 -34.28 -0.88
C LEU A 59 5.43 -33.13 -1.76
N GLY A 60 4.92 -32.99 -2.99
CA GLY A 60 5.24 -31.88 -3.88
C GLY A 60 4.88 -30.52 -3.28
N TYR A 61 3.69 -30.39 -2.69
CA TYR A 61 3.27 -29.14 -2.01
C TYR A 61 4.10 -28.86 -0.75
N ALA A 62 4.49 -29.89 -0.02
CA ALA A 62 5.35 -29.75 1.15
C ALA A 62 6.75 -29.24 0.75
N TYR A 63 7.39 -29.85 -0.26
CA TYR A 63 8.67 -29.34 -0.77
C TYR A 63 8.57 -27.93 -1.36
N PHE A 64 7.46 -27.61 -2.04
CA PHE A 64 7.22 -26.27 -2.57
C PHE A 64 7.15 -25.24 -1.44
N SER A 65 6.43 -25.55 -0.35
CA SER A 65 6.32 -24.70 0.84
C SER A 65 7.67 -24.52 1.53
N ALA A 66 8.51 -25.55 1.53
CA ALA A 66 9.90 -25.50 2.02
C ALA A 66 10.87 -24.77 1.07
N GLY A 67 10.42 -24.31 -0.10
CA GLY A 67 11.25 -23.61 -1.09
C GLY A 67 12.16 -24.51 -1.93
N ASP A 68 12.12 -25.83 -1.75
CA ASP A 68 12.87 -26.78 -2.59
C ASP A 68 12.09 -27.09 -3.88
N LEU A 69 12.16 -26.14 -4.81
CA LEU A 69 11.49 -26.25 -6.12
C LEU A 69 11.94 -27.49 -6.91
N LYS A 70 13.18 -27.96 -6.70
CA LYS A 70 13.74 -29.10 -7.45
C LYS A 70 13.10 -30.41 -6.99
N GLN A 71 12.94 -30.61 -5.69
CA GLN A 71 12.27 -31.80 -5.17
C GLN A 71 10.75 -31.71 -5.37
N ALA A 72 10.16 -30.52 -5.25
CA ALA A 72 8.77 -30.27 -5.58
C ALA A 72 8.45 -30.69 -7.02
N GLU A 73 9.29 -30.31 -7.99
CA GLU A 73 9.13 -30.70 -9.39
C GLU A 73 9.10 -32.23 -9.56
N LYS A 74 10.05 -32.95 -8.94
CA LYS A 74 10.09 -34.41 -9.04
C LYS A 74 8.85 -35.06 -8.43
N ALA A 75 8.43 -34.59 -7.26
CA ALA A 75 7.26 -35.11 -6.57
C ALA A 75 5.98 -34.86 -7.38
N PHE A 76 5.78 -33.65 -7.91
CA PHE A 76 4.65 -33.38 -8.81
C PHE A 76 4.71 -34.17 -10.11
N ARG A 77 5.90 -34.43 -10.68
CA ARG A 77 6.05 -35.30 -11.86
C ARG A 77 5.61 -36.73 -11.58
N ASN A 78 5.94 -37.28 -10.42
CA ASN A 78 5.41 -38.57 -9.98
C ASN A 78 3.90 -38.51 -9.69
N GLY A 79 3.42 -37.42 -9.10
CA GLY A 79 1.98 -37.17 -8.91
C GLY A 79 1.20 -37.17 -10.23
N MET A 80 1.71 -36.51 -11.26
CA MET A 80 1.11 -36.54 -12.61
C MET A 80 1.16 -37.95 -13.23
N ARG A 81 2.22 -38.72 -12.97
CA ARG A 81 2.36 -40.10 -13.47
C ARG A 81 1.35 -41.07 -12.84
N TYR A 82 1.11 -40.94 -11.52
CA TYR A 82 0.35 -41.94 -10.76
C TYR A 82 -1.07 -41.51 -10.39
N ALA A 83 -1.33 -40.22 -10.16
CA ALA A 83 -2.67 -39.69 -9.88
C ALA A 83 -3.29 -39.00 -11.10
N ASN A 84 -2.49 -38.30 -11.92
CA ASN A 84 -2.96 -37.54 -13.07
C ASN A 84 -4.14 -36.60 -12.71
N SER A 85 -4.01 -35.89 -11.58
CA SER A 85 -5.06 -35.05 -11.00
C SER A 85 -4.83 -33.57 -11.26
N ALA A 86 -5.88 -32.75 -11.20
CA ALA A 86 -5.77 -31.28 -11.34
C ALA A 86 -4.75 -30.68 -10.36
N ALA A 87 -4.72 -31.15 -9.11
CA ALA A 87 -3.76 -30.74 -8.09
C ALA A 87 -2.29 -31.01 -8.50
N SER A 88 -2.00 -32.15 -9.15
CA SER A 88 -0.64 -32.45 -9.62
C SER A 88 -0.15 -31.50 -10.72
N TYR A 89 -1.02 -31.14 -11.65
CA TYR A 89 -0.72 -30.17 -12.70
C TYR A 89 -0.66 -28.74 -12.14
N ASN A 90 -1.54 -28.38 -11.21
CA ASN A 90 -1.50 -27.08 -10.52
C ASN A 90 -0.17 -26.89 -9.78
N GLY A 91 0.26 -27.88 -9.01
CA GLY A 91 1.55 -27.89 -8.32
C GLY A 91 2.75 -27.73 -9.28
N MET A 92 2.74 -28.42 -10.42
CA MET A 92 3.77 -28.24 -11.45
C MET A 92 3.76 -26.82 -12.04
N GLY A 93 2.57 -26.24 -12.27
CA GLY A 93 2.44 -24.85 -12.69
C GLY A 93 3.06 -23.86 -11.70
N LEU A 94 2.86 -24.07 -10.40
CA LEU A 94 3.50 -23.27 -9.35
C LEU A 94 5.03 -23.36 -9.39
N VAL A 95 5.59 -24.57 -9.54
CA VAL A 95 7.05 -24.75 -9.68
C VAL A 95 7.61 -23.92 -10.83
N PHE A 96 6.95 -23.95 -12.00
CA PHE A 96 7.38 -23.16 -13.16
C PHE A 96 7.18 -21.65 -12.97
N MET A 97 6.14 -21.23 -12.23
CA MET A 97 5.87 -19.83 -11.95
C MET A 97 6.93 -19.19 -11.04
N TYR A 98 7.43 -19.94 -10.06
CA TYR A 98 8.43 -19.48 -9.08
C TYR A 98 9.88 -19.85 -9.44
N SER A 99 10.11 -20.60 -10.52
CA SER A 99 11.46 -20.88 -11.02
C SER A 99 12.12 -19.60 -11.57
N LYS A 100 13.44 -19.44 -11.32
CA LYS A 100 14.22 -18.26 -11.72
C LYS A 100 14.51 -18.19 -13.21
N THR A 101 14.48 -19.32 -13.92
CA THR A 101 14.61 -19.37 -15.37
C THR A 101 13.25 -19.07 -15.99
N HIS A 102 13.16 -18.22 -17.02
CA HIS A 102 11.96 -17.63 -17.65
C HIS A 102 10.83 -18.60 -18.11
N HIS A 103 10.37 -19.51 -17.25
CA HIS A 103 9.39 -20.54 -17.53
C HIS A 103 7.96 -20.14 -17.16
N LYS A 104 7.73 -18.87 -16.84
CA LYS A 104 6.38 -18.35 -16.56
C LYS A 104 5.37 -18.69 -17.68
N TYR A 105 5.80 -18.74 -18.94
CA TYR A 105 4.95 -19.19 -20.06
C TYR A 105 4.61 -20.69 -20.03
N ASN A 106 5.49 -21.53 -19.47
CA ASN A 106 5.22 -22.97 -19.31
C ASN A 106 4.20 -23.22 -18.21
N ALA A 107 4.22 -22.43 -17.12
CA ALA A 107 3.26 -22.54 -16.03
C ALA A 107 1.80 -22.47 -16.53
N LEU A 108 1.53 -21.61 -17.52
CA LEU A 108 0.20 -21.47 -18.10
C LEU A 108 -0.33 -22.78 -18.72
N GLN A 109 0.53 -23.59 -19.33
CA GLN A 109 0.14 -24.87 -19.92
C GLN A 109 -0.30 -25.86 -18.83
N TYR A 110 0.41 -25.88 -17.70
CA TYR A 110 0.08 -26.73 -16.56
C TYR A 110 -1.20 -26.29 -15.87
N PHE A 111 -1.44 -24.99 -15.65
CA PHE A 111 -2.71 -24.51 -15.11
C PHE A 111 -3.89 -24.80 -16.04
N ARG A 112 -3.73 -24.61 -17.36
CA ARG A 112 -4.75 -24.99 -18.34
C ARG A 112 -5.04 -26.49 -18.32
N ARG A 113 -4.01 -27.32 -18.14
CA ARG A 113 -4.18 -28.77 -18.03
C ARG A 113 -4.91 -29.17 -16.74
N ALA A 114 -4.60 -28.52 -15.62
CA ALA A 114 -5.31 -28.71 -14.36
C ALA A 114 -6.81 -28.39 -14.53
N LEU A 115 -7.13 -27.24 -15.13
CA LEU A 115 -8.52 -26.82 -15.42
C LEU A 115 -9.22 -27.68 -16.48
N GLY A 116 -8.45 -28.34 -17.35
CA GLY A 116 -8.98 -29.32 -18.29
C GLY A 116 -9.34 -30.67 -17.64
N ILE A 117 -8.73 -31.00 -16.51
CA ILE A 117 -9.06 -32.18 -15.70
C ILE A 117 -10.20 -31.85 -14.73
N ASP A 118 -10.10 -30.71 -14.05
CA ASP A 118 -11.13 -30.21 -13.15
C ASP A 118 -11.41 -28.73 -13.46
N PRO A 119 -12.49 -28.43 -14.21
CA PRO A 119 -12.91 -27.07 -14.50
C PRO A 119 -13.29 -26.24 -13.27
N THR A 120 -13.51 -26.88 -12.12
CA THR A 120 -13.90 -26.25 -10.85
C THR A 120 -12.74 -26.03 -9.88
N CYS A 121 -11.49 -26.34 -10.28
CA CYS A 121 -10.31 -26.12 -9.47
C CYS A 121 -9.97 -24.61 -9.33
N ILE A 122 -10.44 -24.01 -8.23
CA ILE A 122 -10.25 -22.60 -7.91
C ILE A 122 -8.76 -22.26 -7.79
N GLU A 123 -7.96 -23.15 -7.19
CA GLU A 123 -6.52 -22.96 -6.98
C GLU A 123 -5.78 -22.80 -8.31
N ALA A 124 -6.09 -23.62 -9.31
CA ALA A 124 -5.49 -23.50 -10.63
C ALA A 124 -5.94 -22.21 -11.34
N GLN A 125 -7.21 -21.83 -11.18
CA GLN A 125 -7.75 -20.62 -11.79
C GLN A 125 -7.16 -19.34 -11.16
N ILE A 126 -6.99 -19.27 -9.84
CA ILE A 126 -6.36 -18.13 -9.16
C ILE A 126 -4.86 -18.06 -9.43
N ASN A 127 -4.15 -19.19 -9.48
CA ASN A 127 -2.74 -19.21 -9.83
C ASN A 127 -2.51 -18.77 -11.27
N MET A 128 -3.40 -19.15 -12.19
CA MET A 128 -3.38 -18.65 -13.56
C MET A 128 -3.66 -17.14 -13.63
N ALA A 129 -4.58 -16.63 -12.80
CA ALA A 129 -4.84 -15.21 -12.69
C ALA A 129 -3.61 -14.44 -12.18
N GLN A 130 -2.96 -14.93 -11.11
CA GLN A 130 -1.73 -14.34 -10.57
C GLN A 130 -0.62 -14.32 -11.62
N LEU A 131 -0.48 -15.38 -12.41
CA LEU A 131 0.48 -15.42 -13.52
C LEU A 131 0.19 -14.33 -14.56
N TYR A 132 -1.07 -14.09 -14.91
CA TYR A 132 -1.42 -12.98 -15.81
C TYR A 132 -1.13 -11.60 -15.19
N ILE A 133 -1.35 -11.42 -13.89
CA ILE A 133 -1.00 -10.19 -13.16
C ILE A 133 0.51 -9.94 -13.24
N ASP A 134 1.32 -10.95 -12.93
CA ASP A 134 2.78 -10.90 -13.00
C ASP A 134 3.29 -10.52 -14.40
N LEU A 135 2.64 -11.04 -15.43
CA LEU A 135 2.95 -10.77 -16.83
C LEU A 135 2.34 -9.46 -17.34
N LYS A 136 1.60 -8.71 -16.50
CA LYS A 136 0.82 -7.53 -16.89
C LYS A 136 -0.06 -7.78 -18.12
N ASN A 137 -0.71 -8.94 -18.15
CA ASN A 137 -1.56 -9.37 -19.26
C ASN A 137 -3.03 -9.06 -18.96
N ASP A 138 -3.74 -8.46 -19.91
CA ASP A 138 -5.17 -8.10 -19.80
C ASP A 138 -6.11 -9.29 -19.50
N SER A 139 -5.64 -10.52 -19.71
CA SER A 139 -6.35 -11.74 -19.31
C SER A 139 -6.50 -11.91 -17.79
N ALA A 140 -5.80 -11.11 -16.97
CA ALA A 140 -5.89 -11.16 -15.51
C ALA A 140 -7.33 -10.92 -15.00
N GLU A 141 -8.00 -9.87 -15.49
CA GLU A 141 -9.39 -9.56 -15.10
C GLU A 141 -10.32 -10.74 -15.41
N LYS A 142 -10.27 -11.27 -16.64
CA LYS A 142 -11.09 -12.41 -17.04
C LYS A 142 -10.82 -13.65 -16.20
N ALA A 143 -9.56 -13.88 -15.81
CA ALA A 143 -9.19 -15.01 -14.98
C ALA A 143 -9.70 -14.87 -13.53
N LEU A 144 -9.64 -13.67 -12.95
CA LEU A 144 -10.19 -13.38 -11.61
C LEU A 144 -11.72 -13.42 -11.60
N MET A 145 -12.39 -12.93 -12.65
CA MET A 145 -13.85 -13.03 -12.79
C MET A 145 -14.32 -14.48 -12.82
N LYS A 146 -13.55 -15.40 -13.41
CA LYS A 146 -13.86 -16.84 -13.34
C LYS A 146 -13.76 -17.40 -11.93
N VAL A 147 -12.78 -16.94 -11.13
CA VAL A 147 -12.69 -17.33 -9.72
C VAL A 147 -13.96 -16.93 -8.98
N ILE A 148 -14.42 -15.69 -9.15
CA ILE A 148 -15.66 -15.19 -8.53
C ILE A 148 -16.90 -15.95 -9.03
N ALA A 149 -16.92 -16.37 -10.30
CA ALA A 149 -18.02 -17.17 -10.84
C ALA A 149 -18.05 -18.61 -10.26
N MET A 150 -16.90 -19.14 -9.85
CA MET A 150 -16.77 -20.45 -9.21
C MET A 150 -17.06 -20.38 -7.72
N ASP A 151 -16.54 -19.35 -7.05
CA ASP A 151 -16.80 -19.04 -5.64
C ASP A 151 -16.95 -17.52 -5.46
N SER A 152 -18.21 -17.10 -5.31
CA SER A 152 -18.56 -15.69 -5.12
C SER A 152 -18.09 -15.11 -3.78
N THR A 153 -17.68 -15.95 -2.84
CA THR A 153 -17.17 -15.58 -1.52
C THR A 153 -15.65 -15.64 -1.43
N TYR A 154 -14.95 -15.96 -2.52
CA TYR A 154 -13.49 -15.98 -2.57
C TYR A 154 -12.92 -14.56 -2.53
N THR A 155 -12.81 -14.02 -1.31
CA THR A 155 -12.45 -12.64 -1.04
C THR A 155 -11.13 -12.18 -1.69
N PRO A 156 -10.05 -13.00 -1.75
CA PRO A 156 -8.80 -12.58 -2.39
C PRO A 156 -8.94 -12.18 -3.87
N ALA A 157 -9.92 -12.73 -4.60
CA ALA A 157 -10.14 -12.36 -6.00
C ALA A 157 -10.63 -10.91 -6.13
N TYR A 158 -11.50 -10.44 -5.23
CA TYR A 158 -11.97 -9.06 -5.21
C TYR A 158 -10.83 -8.09 -4.92
N LEU A 159 -9.97 -8.38 -3.93
CA LEU A 159 -8.80 -7.54 -3.62
C LEU A 159 -7.85 -7.44 -4.81
N GLN A 160 -7.58 -8.56 -5.48
CA GLN A 160 -6.70 -8.58 -6.65
C GLN A 160 -7.31 -7.84 -7.85
N LEU A 161 -8.63 -7.91 -8.06
CA LEU A 161 -9.31 -7.10 -9.08
C LEU A 161 -9.24 -5.61 -8.78
N GLY A 162 -9.47 -5.22 -7.52
CA GLY A 162 -9.32 -3.83 -7.06
C GLY A 162 -7.92 -3.30 -7.36
N ARG A 163 -6.88 -4.02 -6.92
CA ARG A 163 -5.47 -3.69 -7.19
C ARG A 163 -5.12 -3.68 -8.68
N TRP A 164 -5.68 -4.61 -9.46
CA TRP A 164 -5.46 -4.68 -10.90
C TRP A 164 -5.98 -3.42 -11.60
N HIS A 165 -7.23 -3.05 -11.36
CA HIS A 165 -7.84 -1.85 -11.94
C HIS A 165 -7.20 -0.56 -11.45
N ASP A 166 -6.86 -0.52 -10.16
CA ASP A 166 -6.13 0.60 -9.57
C ASP A 166 -4.77 0.82 -10.26
N LYS A 167 -3.96 -0.24 -10.37
CA LYS A 167 -2.62 -0.16 -10.97
C LYS A 167 -2.65 0.18 -12.45
N MET A 168 -3.65 -0.31 -13.19
CA MET A 168 -3.80 0.02 -14.60
C MET A 168 -4.30 1.46 -14.81
N GLY A 169 -4.94 2.08 -13.81
CA GLY A 169 -5.36 3.49 -13.88
C GLY A 169 -6.48 3.77 -14.89
N LEU A 170 -7.01 2.73 -15.56
CA LEU A 170 -7.96 2.87 -16.66
C LEU A 170 -9.41 3.03 -16.19
N ASN A 171 -9.73 2.64 -14.94
CA ASN A 171 -11.12 2.56 -14.49
C ASN A 171 -11.24 2.62 -12.95
N PRO A 172 -11.20 3.82 -12.34
CA PRO A 172 -11.30 3.98 -10.89
C PRO A 172 -12.64 3.49 -10.34
N GLU A 173 -13.72 3.53 -11.12
CA GLU A 173 -15.04 3.04 -10.70
C GLU A 173 -15.02 1.52 -10.50
N LYS A 174 -14.35 0.76 -11.38
CA LYS A 174 -14.16 -0.68 -11.19
C LYS A 174 -13.31 -0.98 -9.97
N ALA A 175 -12.21 -0.23 -9.75
CA ALA A 175 -11.37 -0.42 -8.59
C ALA A 175 -12.16 -0.21 -7.29
N ALA A 176 -12.92 0.90 -7.20
CA ALA A 176 -13.82 1.20 -6.09
C ALA A 176 -14.82 0.06 -5.85
N TYR A 177 -15.51 -0.40 -6.90
CA TYR A 177 -16.46 -1.51 -6.80
C TYR A 177 -15.84 -2.76 -6.17
N TYR A 178 -14.65 -3.17 -6.63
CA TYR A 178 -14.02 -4.39 -6.11
C TYR A 178 -13.46 -4.23 -4.70
N TYR A 179 -12.95 -3.05 -4.32
CA TYR A 179 -12.58 -2.76 -2.93
C TYR A 179 -13.79 -2.78 -2.00
N ASP A 180 -14.91 -2.18 -2.39
CA ASP A 180 -16.14 -2.19 -1.61
C ASP A 180 -16.68 -3.62 -1.42
N ARG A 181 -16.67 -4.44 -2.49
CA ARG A 181 -17.05 -5.85 -2.42
C ARG A 181 -16.12 -6.67 -1.52
N TYR A 182 -14.83 -6.39 -1.56
CA TYR A 182 -13.85 -7.00 -0.67
C TYR A 182 -14.15 -6.67 0.80
N LEU A 183 -14.33 -5.39 1.14
CA LEU A 183 -14.60 -4.94 2.51
C LEU A 183 -15.98 -5.37 3.04
N ALA A 184 -16.96 -5.56 2.14
CA ALA A 184 -18.25 -6.14 2.51
C ALA A 184 -18.14 -7.60 2.99
N LEU A 185 -17.17 -8.36 2.46
CA LEU A 185 -16.91 -9.75 2.86
C LEU A 185 -15.93 -9.84 4.04
N VAL A 186 -14.90 -8.97 4.04
CA VAL A 186 -13.85 -8.93 5.06
C VAL A 186 -13.70 -7.48 5.54
N SER A 187 -14.56 -7.11 6.49
CA SER A 187 -14.56 -5.77 7.06
C SER A 187 -13.46 -5.54 8.10
N ASP A 188 -12.81 -6.61 8.56
CA ASP A 188 -11.86 -6.65 9.66
C ASP A 188 -10.42 -6.99 9.21
N ASP A 189 -10.05 -6.61 7.99
CA ASP A 189 -8.66 -6.71 7.50
C ASP A 189 -7.98 -5.34 7.52
N ALA A 190 -6.93 -5.19 8.32
CA ALA A 190 -6.18 -3.95 8.45
C ALA A 190 -5.55 -3.51 7.12
N GLU A 191 -4.95 -4.46 6.39
CA GLU A 191 -4.25 -4.17 5.15
C GLU A 191 -5.24 -3.80 4.02
N GLY A 192 -6.34 -4.55 3.91
CA GLY A 192 -7.42 -4.24 2.97
C GLY A 192 -8.08 -2.89 3.22
N ASN A 193 -8.34 -2.52 4.48
CA ASN A 193 -8.86 -1.20 4.85
C ASN A 193 -7.86 -0.09 4.47
N LYS A 194 -6.58 -0.27 4.79
CA LYS A 194 -5.52 0.67 4.43
C LYS A 194 -5.42 0.88 2.91
N LEU A 195 -5.36 -0.20 2.14
CA LEU A 195 -5.26 -0.13 0.67
C LEU A 195 -6.47 0.54 0.03
N SER A 196 -7.68 0.21 0.51
CA SER A 196 -8.91 0.84 0.01
C SER A 196 -8.94 2.33 0.36
N ALA A 197 -8.52 2.70 1.57
CA ALA A 197 -8.41 4.09 1.99
C ALA A 197 -7.37 4.87 1.17
N GLU A 198 -6.20 4.31 0.90
CA GLU A 198 -5.18 4.93 0.03
C GLU A 198 -5.68 5.12 -1.41
N PHE A 199 -6.43 4.14 -1.94
CA PHE A 199 -7.09 4.26 -3.23
C PHE A 199 -8.10 5.42 -3.23
N TYR A 200 -9.03 5.44 -2.26
CA TYR A 200 -10.05 6.48 -2.15
C TYR A 200 -9.45 7.87 -1.92
N LEU A 201 -8.34 7.95 -1.20
CA LEU A 201 -7.62 9.19 -0.97
C LEU A 201 -7.05 9.77 -2.26
N ARG A 202 -6.44 8.92 -3.11
CA ARG A 202 -5.86 9.35 -4.38
C ARG A 202 -6.91 9.84 -5.38
N ILE A 203 -8.10 9.25 -5.39
CA ILE A 203 -9.20 9.71 -6.25
C ILE A 203 -10.00 10.87 -5.63
N GLY A 204 -9.59 11.36 -4.45
CA GLY A 204 -10.22 12.51 -3.77
C GLY A 204 -11.57 12.20 -3.12
N ASN A 205 -11.94 10.92 -2.97
CA ASN A 205 -13.19 10.53 -2.32
C ASN A 205 -13.01 10.41 -0.80
N TYR A 206 -12.87 11.56 -0.15
CA TYR A 206 -12.64 11.66 1.30
C TYR A 206 -13.79 11.10 2.14
N ALA A 207 -15.02 11.14 1.62
CA ALA A 207 -16.18 10.55 2.29
C ALA A 207 -16.02 9.02 2.43
N LYS A 208 -15.58 8.34 1.36
CA LYS A 208 -15.32 6.90 1.40
C LYS A 208 -14.11 6.52 2.26
N VAL A 209 -13.07 7.35 2.29
CA VAL A 209 -11.94 7.17 3.23
C VAL A 209 -12.46 7.17 4.67
N ALA A 210 -13.25 8.19 5.04
CA ALA A 210 -13.80 8.31 6.38
C ALA A 210 -14.74 7.14 6.72
N GLU A 211 -15.64 6.75 5.81
CA GLU A 211 -16.55 5.61 6.00
C GLU A 211 -15.77 4.30 6.24
N THR A 212 -14.77 4.02 5.40
CA THR A 212 -13.94 2.81 5.46
C THR A 212 -13.17 2.72 6.76
N LEU A 213 -12.42 3.78 7.10
CA LEU A 213 -11.53 3.76 8.26
C LEU A 213 -12.27 3.96 9.59
N GLN A 214 -13.39 4.69 9.64
CA GLN A 214 -14.11 4.94 10.89
C GLN A 214 -14.61 3.64 11.53
N GLY A 215 -15.22 2.76 10.73
CA GLY A 215 -15.71 1.47 11.22
C GLY A 215 -14.58 0.53 11.64
N PHE A 216 -13.42 0.62 10.98
CA PHE A 216 -12.22 -0.16 11.33
C PHE A 216 -11.57 0.34 12.63
N VAL A 217 -11.29 1.64 12.74
CA VAL A 217 -10.66 2.27 13.92
C VAL A 217 -11.51 2.12 15.18
N THR A 218 -12.85 2.13 15.05
CA THR A 218 -13.75 1.91 16.20
C THR A 218 -13.58 0.51 16.79
N ARG A 219 -13.24 -0.50 15.97
CA ARG A 219 -12.98 -1.88 16.42
C ARG A 219 -11.51 -2.10 16.81
N HIS A 220 -10.60 -1.38 16.16
CA HIS A 220 -9.15 -1.48 16.36
C HIS A 220 -8.54 -0.14 16.82
N PRO A 221 -8.86 0.34 18.03
CA PRO A 221 -8.37 1.64 18.51
C PRO A 221 -6.85 1.68 18.71
N THR A 222 -6.18 0.52 18.72
CA THR A 222 -4.72 0.40 18.80
C THR A 222 -4.01 0.60 17.46
N GLU A 223 -4.74 0.56 16.34
CA GLU A 223 -4.18 0.74 14.99
C GLU A 223 -4.01 2.23 14.66
N VAL A 224 -3.24 2.93 15.49
CA VAL A 224 -3.02 4.40 15.40
C VAL A 224 -2.39 4.84 14.08
N LYS A 225 -1.74 3.93 13.34
CA LYS A 225 -1.07 4.21 12.06
C LYS A 225 -2.01 4.70 10.96
N VAL A 226 -3.31 4.35 11.02
CA VAL A 226 -4.30 4.81 10.01
C VAL A 226 -4.94 6.15 10.37
N PHE A 227 -4.70 6.66 11.59
CA PHE A 227 -5.35 7.88 12.08
C PHE A 227 -4.99 9.13 11.27
N PRO A 228 -3.74 9.34 10.80
CA PRO A 228 -3.41 10.49 9.95
C PRO A 228 -4.21 10.52 8.63
N VAL A 229 -4.48 9.36 8.04
CA VAL A 229 -5.27 9.25 6.81
C VAL A 229 -6.74 9.56 7.08
N LEU A 230 -7.30 9.04 8.18
CA LEU A 230 -8.68 9.34 8.60
C LEU A 230 -8.85 10.83 8.97
N ALA A 231 -7.88 11.38 9.69
CA ALA A 231 -7.86 12.78 10.08
C ALA A 231 -7.79 13.71 8.87
N TYR A 232 -6.94 13.38 7.90
CA TYR A 232 -6.87 14.13 6.64
C TYR A 232 -8.16 14.07 5.84
N ALA A 233 -8.82 12.91 5.78
CA ALA A 233 -10.13 12.78 5.16
C ALA A 233 -11.17 13.67 5.86
N TYR A 234 -11.18 13.71 7.19
CA TYR A 234 -12.06 14.59 7.95
C TYR A 234 -11.78 16.08 7.71
N MET A 235 -10.50 16.47 7.66
CA MET A 235 -10.09 17.84 7.33
C MET A 235 -10.62 18.26 5.94
N LYS A 236 -10.49 17.40 4.92
CA LYS A 236 -11.01 17.68 3.57
C LYS A 236 -12.53 17.70 3.48
N LEU A 237 -13.23 17.07 4.42
CA LEU A 237 -14.68 17.15 4.58
C LEU A 237 -15.14 18.36 5.42
N GLY A 238 -14.21 19.22 5.87
CA GLY A 238 -14.51 20.35 6.75
C GLY A 238 -14.85 19.95 8.19
N LYS A 239 -14.58 18.70 8.58
CA LYS A 239 -14.82 18.17 9.93
C LYS A 239 -13.54 18.32 10.75
N VAL A 240 -13.27 19.53 11.24
CA VAL A 240 -12.00 19.89 11.87
C VAL A 240 -11.81 19.24 13.24
N VAL A 241 -12.85 19.25 14.08
CA VAL A 241 -12.85 18.60 15.42
C VAL A 241 -12.38 17.14 15.39
N PRO A 242 -12.99 16.22 14.60
CA PRO A 242 -12.50 14.85 14.55
C PRO A 242 -11.12 14.74 13.88
N ALA A 243 -10.77 15.63 12.95
CA ALA A 243 -9.45 15.63 12.33
C ALA A 243 -8.35 15.90 13.37
N GLU A 244 -8.49 16.95 14.18
CA GLU A 244 -7.55 17.26 15.27
C GLU A 244 -7.43 16.09 16.23
N ARG A 245 -8.57 15.57 16.71
CA ARG A 245 -8.59 14.45 17.66
C ARG A 245 -7.79 13.24 17.17
N TYR A 246 -7.95 12.84 15.92
CA TYR A 246 -7.25 11.67 15.38
C TYR A 246 -5.75 11.94 15.15
N PHE A 247 -5.37 13.16 14.74
CA PHE A 247 -3.96 13.54 14.68
C PHE A 247 -3.31 13.55 16.06
N GLU A 248 -3.92 14.16 17.06
CA GLU A 248 -3.36 14.22 18.42
C GLU A 248 -3.19 12.82 19.00
N GLN A 249 -4.17 11.92 18.84
CA GLN A 249 -4.02 10.51 19.23
C GLN A 249 -2.85 9.81 18.54
N TYR A 250 -2.61 10.13 17.26
CA TYR A 250 -1.44 9.63 16.56
C TYR A 250 -0.14 10.23 17.12
N LEU A 251 -0.07 11.54 17.35
CA LEU A 251 1.10 12.22 17.89
C LEU A 251 1.44 11.78 19.31
N ASP A 252 0.43 11.48 20.14
CA ASP A 252 0.60 10.94 21.49
C ASP A 252 1.17 9.51 21.48
N SER A 253 1.01 8.78 20.37
CA SER A 253 1.60 7.44 20.19
C SER A 253 3.06 7.48 19.73
N LEU A 254 3.57 8.64 19.32
CA LEU A 254 4.93 8.80 18.82
C LEU A 254 5.94 8.99 19.95
N ASP A 255 7.19 8.58 19.71
CA ASP A 255 8.29 8.97 20.58
C ASP A 255 8.58 10.48 20.47
N PRO A 256 9.24 11.09 21.48
CA PRO A 256 9.49 12.52 21.48
C PRO A 256 10.26 13.06 20.26
N ASN A 257 11.17 12.27 19.66
CA ASN A 257 11.93 12.72 18.50
C ASN A 257 11.06 12.72 17.25
N ALA A 258 10.23 11.70 17.08
CA ALA A 258 9.26 11.65 15.99
C ALA A 258 8.19 12.75 16.13
N ARG A 259 7.69 13.01 17.34
CA ARG A 259 6.74 14.09 17.61
C ARG A 259 7.32 15.47 17.31
N ALA A 260 8.60 15.70 17.66
CA ALA A 260 9.27 16.98 17.39
C ALA A 260 9.29 17.38 15.90
N LEU A 261 9.22 16.42 14.97
CA LEU A 261 9.14 16.71 13.53
C LEU A 261 7.81 17.39 13.14
N TYR A 262 6.72 17.11 13.87
CA TYR A 262 5.40 17.72 13.65
C TYR A 262 5.26 19.10 14.32
N GLU A 263 6.15 19.39 15.25
CA GLU A 263 6.24 20.68 15.94
C GLU A 263 7.24 21.63 15.27
N ASP A 264 7.99 21.16 14.26
CA ASP A 264 8.98 21.95 13.53
C ASP A 264 8.32 22.93 12.54
N ILE A 265 8.30 24.20 12.93
CA ILE A 265 7.73 25.29 12.14
C ILE A 265 8.68 25.87 11.08
N ARG A 266 9.94 25.40 10.97
CA ARG A 266 10.98 26.00 10.10
C ARG A 266 10.54 26.24 8.66
N PHE A 267 9.73 25.34 8.11
CA PHE A 267 9.33 25.40 6.71
C PHE A 267 8.07 26.25 6.48
N VAL A 268 7.36 26.62 7.53
CA VAL A 268 6.08 27.34 7.45
C VAL A 268 6.13 28.72 8.12
N ALA A 269 7.07 28.94 9.04
CA ALA A 269 7.31 30.23 9.69
C ALA A 269 8.10 31.19 8.78
N SER A 270 7.88 32.48 8.96
CA SER A 270 8.72 33.53 8.40
C SER A 270 10.13 33.53 9.03
N ARG A 271 11.07 34.26 8.42
CA ARG A 271 12.44 34.38 8.94
C ARG A 271 12.46 34.97 10.36
N ASP A 272 11.61 35.96 10.62
CA ASP A 272 11.56 36.66 11.90
C ASP A 272 10.92 35.80 12.99
N GLU A 273 9.83 35.10 12.68
CA GLU A 273 9.18 34.15 13.60
C GLU A 273 10.12 33.00 13.96
N LEU A 274 10.85 32.47 12.98
CA LEU A 274 11.82 31.41 13.23
C LEU A 274 12.99 31.90 14.08
N ALA A 275 13.47 33.12 13.86
CA ALA A 275 14.50 33.72 14.71
C ALA A 275 14.00 33.88 16.16
N ALA A 276 12.76 34.34 16.34
CA ALA A 276 12.13 34.46 17.65
C ALA A 276 11.94 33.10 18.34
N PHE A 277 11.50 32.07 17.60
CA PHE A 277 11.37 30.70 18.11
C PHE A 277 12.72 30.14 18.59
N ASN A 278 13.78 30.32 17.80
CA ASN A 278 15.12 29.85 18.14
C ASN A 278 15.70 30.57 19.38
N ALA A 279 15.33 31.83 19.60
CA ALA A 279 15.70 32.61 20.78
C ALA A 279 14.87 32.27 22.03
N THR A 280 13.76 31.54 21.89
CA THR A 280 12.87 31.19 23.01
C THR A 280 13.44 29.99 23.81
N PRO A 281 13.51 30.08 25.16
CA PRO A 281 13.91 28.97 26.03
C PRO A 281 13.06 27.71 25.78
N ILE A 282 13.67 26.53 25.92
CA ILE A 282 13.04 25.25 25.54
C ILE A 282 11.72 25.00 26.28
N ASP A 283 11.66 25.35 27.56
CA ASP A 283 10.49 25.26 28.43
C ASP A 283 9.34 26.20 28.04
N GLU A 284 9.65 27.29 27.33
CA GLU A 284 8.65 28.25 26.85
C GLU A 284 8.22 27.99 25.39
N ARG A 285 8.90 27.09 24.66
CA ARG A 285 8.63 26.83 23.24
C ARG A 285 7.24 26.30 22.96
N GLU A 286 6.68 25.48 23.85
CA GLU A 286 5.30 24.99 23.72
C GLU A 286 4.30 26.16 23.73
N GLY A 287 4.51 27.13 24.63
CA GLY A 287 3.73 28.37 24.68
C GLY A 287 3.90 29.23 23.43
N PHE A 288 5.11 29.29 22.87
CA PHE A 288 5.36 29.95 21.58
C PHE A 288 4.60 29.28 20.44
N LEU A 289 4.68 27.96 20.31
CA LEU A 289 4.02 27.20 19.24
C LEU A 289 2.50 27.38 19.29
N ARG A 290 1.89 27.34 20.49
CA ARG A 290 0.46 27.65 20.65
C ARG A 290 0.10 29.02 20.08
N ARG A 291 0.86 30.06 20.43
CA ARG A 291 0.62 31.43 19.92
C ARG A 291 0.84 31.54 18.42
N PHE A 292 1.89 30.89 17.91
CA PHE A 292 2.19 30.84 16.48
C PHE A 292 0.99 30.26 15.72
N TRP A 293 0.52 29.07 16.09
CA TRP A 293 -0.60 28.45 15.37
C TRP A 293 -1.88 29.28 15.48
N ASN A 294 -2.22 29.82 16.66
CA ASN A 294 -3.40 30.68 16.83
C ASN A 294 -3.34 31.95 15.96
N LEU A 295 -2.16 32.50 15.70
CA LEU A 295 -1.99 33.67 14.81
C LEU A 295 -2.18 33.29 13.33
N HIS A 296 -1.82 32.06 12.97
CA HIS A 296 -1.93 31.50 11.61
C HIS A 296 -3.24 30.75 11.39
N ASP A 297 -4.20 30.91 12.30
CA ASP A 297 -5.52 30.30 12.19
C ASP A 297 -6.32 30.94 11.04
N PRO A 298 -6.69 30.18 10.00
CA PRO A 298 -7.47 30.72 8.90
C PRO A 298 -8.93 30.96 9.28
N ASP A 299 -9.45 30.27 10.30
CA ASP A 299 -10.83 30.37 10.74
C ASP A 299 -10.92 30.41 12.27
N ILE A 300 -10.80 31.62 12.83
CA ILE A 300 -10.94 31.86 14.27
C ILE A 300 -12.32 31.50 14.85
N THR A 301 -13.30 31.10 14.02
CA THR A 301 -14.64 30.70 14.48
C THR A 301 -14.72 29.22 14.82
N THR A 302 -13.77 28.39 14.38
CA THR A 302 -13.62 27.01 14.81
C THR A 302 -12.75 26.96 16.07
N ALA A 303 -12.93 25.90 16.88
CA ALA A 303 -12.13 25.74 18.10
C ALA A 303 -10.74 25.14 17.79
N GLU A 304 -10.61 24.53 16.62
CA GLU A 304 -9.48 23.75 16.15
C GLU A 304 -8.79 24.46 15.00
N ASN A 305 -7.45 24.41 14.96
CA ASN A 305 -6.68 25.17 13.99
C ASN A 305 -6.44 24.39 12.70
N GLU A 306 -7.14 24.71 11.61
CA GLU A 306 -7.03 23.95 10.34
C GLU A 306 -5.61 24.02 9.77
N ARG A 307 -4.93 25.15 9.93
CA ARG A 307 -3.57 25.35 9.41
C ARG A 307 -2.56 24.44 10.10
N ARG A 308 -2.73 24.17 11.40
CA ARG A 308 -1.92 23.24 12.20
C ARG A 308 -2.18 21.79 11.81
N ILE A 309 -3.44 21.39 11.67
CA ILE A 309 -3.84 20.05 11.23
C ILE A 309 -3.29 19.77 9.81
N GLU A 310 -3.37 20.77 8.93
CA GLU A 310 -2.83 20.70 7.59
C GLU A 310 -1.29 20.56 7.59
N HIS A 311 -0.60 21.26 8.50
CA HIS A 311 0.83 21.07 8.71
C HIS A 311 1.16 19.64 9.17
N TYR A 312 0.39 19.06 10.11
CA TYR A 312 0.59 17.68 10.54
C TYR A 312 0.45 16.69 9.39
N TRP A 313 -0.56 16.87 8.55
CA TRP A 313 -0.69 16.07 7.33
C TRP A 313 0.53 16.21 6.42
N ARG A 314 1.04 17.44 6.23
CA ARG A 314 2.20 17.65 5.36
C ARG A 314 3.46 16.94 5.84
N VAL A 315 3.73 17.00 7.15
CA VAL A 315 4.86 16.30 7.77
C VAL A 315 4.67 14.79 7.64
N TRP A 316 3.48 14.27 7.96
CA TRP A 316 3.16 12.85 7.81
C TRP A 316 3.39 12.39 6.37
N TYR A 317 2.87 13.12 5.38
CA TYR A 317 3.01 12.79 3.97
C TYR A 317 4.47 12.79 3.52
N ALA A 318 5.26 13.79 3.94
CA ALA A 318 6.69 13.86 3.63
C ALA A 318 7.46 12.66 4.18
N LEU A 319 7.18 12.25 5.42
CA LEU A 319 7.78 11.07 6.04
C LEU A 319 7.46 9.77 5.30
N HIS A 320 6.27 9.64 4.73
CA HIS A 320 5.82 8.39 4.08
C HIS A 320 6.14 8.33 2.58
N HIS A 321 6.28 9.47 1.90
CA HIS A 321 6.43 9.53 0.44
C HIS A 321 7.76 10.12 -0.04
N PHE A 322 8.50 10.82 0.82
CA PHE A 322 9.74 11.51 0.44
C PHE A 322 10.93 11.17 1.34
N SER A 323 10.89 10.05 2.06
CA SER A 323 11.97 9.56 2.93
C SER A 323 12.88 8.50 2.29
N GLU A 324 12.63 8.14 1.03
CA GLU A 324 13.46 7.18 0.31
C GLU A 324 14.89 7.71 0.13
N GLY A 325 15.85 7.08 0.83
CA GLY A 325 17.28 7.40 0.74
C GLY A 325 17.76 8.55 1.62
N GLN A 326 16.87 9.30 2.28
CA GLN A 326 17.23 10.35 3.23
C GLN A 326 16.18 10.49 4.33
N SER A 327 16.63 10.43 5.59
CA SER A 327 15.78 10.64 6.78
C SER A 327 16.00 12.04 7.36
N PRO A 328 14.94 12.76 7.80
CA PRO A 328 13.53 12.33 7.81
C PRO A 328 12.85 12.40 6.45
N TRP A 329 13.35 13.23 5.53
CA TRP A 329 12.91 13.32 4.13
C TRP A 329 14.00 13.95 3.25
N ASP A 330 13.86 13.78 1.94
CA ASP A 330 14.63 14.51 0.94
C ASP A 330 14.03 15.90 0.64
N ARG A 331 14.63 16.62 -0.31
CA ARG A 331 14.21 17.98 -0.69
C ARG A 331 12.75 18.07 -1.14
N ARG A 332 12.15 17.00 -1.66
CA ARG A 332 10.72 16.97 -2.05
C ARG A 332 9.84 17.10 -0.81
N GLY A 333 10.24 16.48 0.30
CA GLY A 333 9.59 16.63 1.60
C GLY A 333 9.58 18.08 2.10
N GLU A 334 10.72 18.75 2.05
CA GLU A 334 10.82 20.17 2.46
C GLU A 334 9.90 21.08 1.64
N VAL A 335 9.89 20.88 0.32
CA VAL A 335 9.03 21.63 -0.61
C VAL A 335 7.56 21.35 -0.31
N TYR A 336 7.20 20.10 -0.06
CA TYR A 336 5.83 19.69 0.27
C TYR A 336 5.37 20.26 1.62
N ILE A 337 6.22 20.25 2.65
CA ILE A 337 5.87 20.86 3.95
C ILE A 337 5.65 22.36 3.82
N ARG A 338 6.51 23.03 3.04
CA ARG A 338 6.43 24.47 2.82
C ARG A 338 5.20 24.90 2.02
N PHE A 339 4.94 24.23 0.89
CA PHE A 339 3.96 24.71 -0.09
C PHE A 339 2.68 23.86 -0.19
N GLY A 340 2.71 22.62 0.30
CA GLY A 340 1.58 21.70 0.28
C GLY A 340 1.51 20.84 -0.97
N GLU A 341 0.31 20.33 -1.25
CA GLU A 341 0.05 19.51 -2.42
C GLU A 341 0.28 20.29 -3.73
N PRO A 342 0.94 19.68 -4.72
CA PRO A 342 1.09 20.33 -6.02
C PRO A 342 -0.24 20.39 -6.76
N ASP A 343 -0.50 21.51 -7.44
CA ASP A 343 -1.68 21.66 -8.32
C ASP A 343 -1.73 20.60 -9.43
N TYR A 344 -0.56 20.09 -9.86
CA TYR A 344 -0.45 19.05 -10.88
C TYR A 344 0.71 18.10 -10.59
N ARG A 345 0.51 16.80 -10.81
CA ARG A 345 1.55 15.75 -10.76
C ARG A 345 1.76 15.17 -12.15
N SER A 346 2.93 15.36 -12.74
CA SER A 346 3.29 14.74 -14.04
C SER A 346 4.11 13.47 -13.83
N ARG A 347 3.94 12.52 -14.74
CA ARG A 347 4.81 11.36 -14.91
C ARG A 347 5.39 11.36 -16.32
N SER A 348 6.39 10.51 -16.57
CA SER A 348 7.06 10.39 -17.87
C SER A 348 6.10 10.05 -19.02
N ASP A 349 5.01 9.34 -18.69
CA ASP A 349 3.93 8.90 -19.56
C ASP A 349 2.71 9.84 -19.56
N GLU A 350 2.67 10.81 -18.63
CA GLU A 350 1.57 11.77 -18.47
C GLU A 350 2.12 13.17 -18.14
N LEU A 351 2.52 13.88 -19.19
CA LEU A 351 3.13 15.20 -19.09
C LEU A 351 2.07 16.30 -18.97
N ASN A 352 2.29 17.27 -18.07
CA ASN A 352 1.47 18.47 -18.04
C ASN A 352 1.84 19.40 -19.20
N PHE A 353 1.04 19.35 -20.26
CA PHE A 353 1.17 20.27 -21.39
C PHE A 353 0.53 21.64 -21.12
N GLU A 354 -0.44 21.71 -20.20
CA GLU A 354 -1.21 22.92 -19.87
C GLU A 354 -0.78 23.50 -18.52
N GLN A 355 0.28 24.30 -18.56
CA GLN A 355 0.81 24.98 -17.37
C GLN A 355 0.32 26.41 -17.29
N SER A 356 0.03 26.88 -16.08
CA SER A 356 -0.35 28.28 -15.85
C SER A 356 0.73 29.25 -16.31
N MET A 357 0.33 30.46 -16.70
CA MET A 357 1.28 31.50 -17.14
C MET A 357 2.32 31.84 -16.06
N ALA A 358 1.96 31.73 -14.78
CA ALA A 358 2.90 31.93 -13.67
C ALA A 358 4.01 30.86 -13.69
N VAL A 359 3.63 29.57 -13.82
CA VAL A 359 4.57 28.45 -13.92
C VAL A 359 5.47 28.60 -15.14
N GLN A 360 4.89 28.96 -16.30
CA GLN A 360 5.67 29.18 -17.53
C GLN A 360 6.67 30.33 -17.38
N ARG A 361 6.29 31.44 -16.74
CA ARG A 361 7.19 32.58 -16.47
C ARG A 361 8.35 32.19 -15.58
N ILE A 362 8.10 31.43 -14.51
CA ILE A 362 9.14 30.95 -13.60
C ILE A 362 10.08 29.99 -14.33
N LYS A 363 9.54 29.01 -15.08
CA LYS A 363 10.35 28.09 -15.89
C LYS A 363 11.22 28.82 -16.89
N LYS A 364 10.67 29.82 -17.59
CA LYS A 364 11.44 30.66 -18.52
C LYS A 364 12.56 31.42 -17.81
N ARG A 365 12.28 31.99 -16.63
CA ARG A 365 13.29 32.70 -15.83
C ARG A 365 14.43 31.77 -15.39
N LEU A 366 14.10 30.59 -14.87
CA LEU A 366 15.08 29.58 -14.47
C LEU A 366 15.89 29.08 -15.68
N ALA A 367 15.24 28.84 -16.82
CA ALA A 367 15.95 28.45 -18.02
C ALA A 367 16.95 29.53 -18.47
N LEU A 368 16.55 30.80 -18.44
CA LEU A 368 17.43 31.92 -18.78
C LEU A 368 18.60 32.04 -17.80
N SER A 369 18.42 31.77 -16.51
CA SER A 369 19.52 31.83 -15.54
C SER A 369 20.52 30.69 -15.69
N ILE A 370 20.08 29.50 -16.13
CA ILE A 370 20.95 28.33 -16.32
C ILE A 370 21.69 28.38 -17.65
N TYR A 371 20.99 28.73 -18.73
CA TYR A 371 21.45 28.56 -20.10
C TYR A 371 21.79 29.88 -20.82
N GLY A 372 21.45 31.03 -20.22
CA GLY A 372 21.63 32.34 -20.83
C GLY A 372 20.60 32.67 -21.92
N THR A 373 20.75 33.84 -22.55
CA THR A 373 19.75 34.42 -23.48
C THR A 373 19.83 33.91 -24.92
N LYS A 374 20.80 33.03 -25.25
CA LYS A 374 21.08 32.60 -26.63
C LYS A 374 20.45 31.26 -27.04
N VAL A 375 19.69 30.60 -26.17
CA VAL A 375 19.15 29.25 -26.43
C VAL A 375 17.71 29.30 -26.95
N HIS A 376 17.45 28.61 -28.06
CA HIS A 376 16.15 28.57 -28.72
C HIS A 376 15.18 27.63 -27.98
N PRO A 377 13.87 27.94 -27.89
CA PRO A 377 12.94 27.15 -27.06
C PRO A 377 12.76 25.68 -27.41
N LYS A 378 13.18 25.25 -28.60
CA LYS A 378 13.06 23.85 -29.05
C LYS A 378 14.15 22.93 -28.48
N GLU A 379 15.20 23.47 -27.88
CA GLU A 379 16.25 22.65 -27.23
C GLU A 379 15.87 22.19 -25.81
N PHE A 380 14.83 22.80 -25.20
CA PHE A 380 14.36 22.49 -23.85
C PHE A 380 13.76 21.08 -23.66
N LEU A 381 13.43 20.38 -24.75
CA LEU A 381 12.79 19.04 -24.72
C LEU A 381 13.78 17.88 -24.90
N LYS A 382 15.07 18.14 -25.10
CA LYS A 382 16.09 17.08 -25.17
C LYS A 382 16.72 16.86 -23.80
N SER A 383 16.61 15.64 -23.31
CA SER A 383 17.19 15.16 -22.03
C SER A 383 18.72 15.27 -22.04
N GLY A 384 19.26 16.39 -21.57
CA GLY A 384 20.68 16.60 -21.34
C GLY A 384 20.91 17.47 -20.12
N SER A 385 21.41 16.88 -19.04
CA SER A 385 21.63 17.54 -17.75
C SER A 385 22.71 18.64 -17.82
N PRO A 386 22.48 19.87 -17.31
CA PRO A 386 23.54 20.86 -17.10
C PRO A 386 24.27 20.63 -15.77
N ARG A 387 25.54 21.06 -15.72
CA ARG A 387 26.50 20.84 -14.62
C ARG A 387 26.42 21.86 -13.45
N SER A 388 25.34 22.61 -13.26
CA SER A 388 25.21 23.53 -12.10
C SER A 388 23.78 23.71 -11.60
N ASN A 389 23.65 23.85 -10.28
CA ASN A 389 22.40 23.84 -9.51
C ASN A 389 21.66 25.18 -9.62
N PRO A 390 20.44 25.26 -10.21
CA PRO A 390 19.74 26.52 -10.47
C PRO A 390 19.00 27.13 -9.26
N TYR A 391 18.89 26.37 -8.17
CA TYR A 391 17.94 26.67 -7.09
C TYR A 391 18.50 27.55 -5.96
N ASP A 392 19.76 27.98 -6.03
CA ASP A 392 20.38 28.86 -5.03
C ASP A 392 20.00 30.36 -5.19
N LEU A 393 19.15 30.71 -6.16
CA LEU A 393 18.83 32.10 -6.52
C LEU A 393 17.35 32.50 -6.37
N ALA A 394 16.50 31.68 -5.76
CA ALA A 394 15.07 31.98 -5.61
C ALA A 394 14.72 32.47 -4.19
N GLU A 395 14.56 33.79 -4.03
CA GLU A 395 13.90 34.38 -2.86
C GLU A 395 12.38 34.06 -2.86
N PRO A 396 11.75 33.91 -1.68
CA PRO A 396 10.33 33.58 -1.58
C PRO A 396 9.45 34.78 -1.92
N LEU A 397 8.62 34.65 -2.95
CA LEU A 397 7.43 35.50 -3.11
C LEU A 397 6.34 34.94 -2.19
N ILE A 398 6.19 35.55 -1.02
CA ILE A 398 5.01 35.35 -0.17
C ILE A 398 3.85 36.05 -0.88
N ALA A 399 2.90 35.28 -1.42
CA ALA A 399 1.58 35.79 -1.79
C ALA A 399 0.61 35.42 -0.66
N PRO A 400 -0.22 36.35 -0.16
CA PRO A 400 -1.26 36.01 0.79
C PRO A 400 -2.28 35.08 0.11
N LEU A 401 -2.66 34.02 0.81
CA LEU A 401 -3.74 33.11 0.41
C LEU A 401 -5.06 33.90 0.39
N GLY A 402 -5.42 34.42 -0.78
CA GLY A 402 -6.76 34.91 -1.04
C GLY A 402 -7.69 33.73 -1.29
N ALA A 403 -8.52 33.41 -0.31
CA ALA A 403 -9.70 32.57 -0.51
C ALA A 403 -10.59 33.20 -1.60
N THR A 404 -10.82 32.48 -2.69
CA THR A 404 -11.98 32.72 -3.55
C THR A 404 -12.72 31.41 -3.70
N TYR A 405 -13.58 31.15 -2.72
CA TYR A 405 -14.68 30.22 -2.84
C TYR A 405 -15.71 30.84 -3.79
N VAL A 406 -15.82 30.31 -5.00
CA VAL A 406 -16.93 30.65 -5.91
C VAL A 406 -17.92 29.51 -5.83
N GLY A 407 -18.96 29.68 -5.01
CA GLY A 407 -20.13 28.81 -5.02
C GLY A 407 -20.95 28.97 -6.31
N PRO A 408 -21.81 28.00 -6.66
CA PRO A 408 -22.59 28.05 -7.88
C PRO A 408 -23.69 29.13 -7.79
N VAL A 409 -23.82 29.94 -8.85
CA VAL A 409 -25.00 30.76 -9.16
C VAL A 409 -25.70 30.13 -10.35
#